data_AF-A0A2H0IT15-F1
#
_entry.id   AF-A0A2H0IT15-F1
#
_cell.length_a   1.000
_cell.length_b   1.000
_cell.length_c   1.000
_cell.angle_alpha   90.00
_cell.angle_beta   90.00
_cell.angle_gamma   90.00
#
_symmetry.space_group_name_H-M   'P 1'
#
loop_
_entity.id
_entity.type
_entity.pdbx_description
1 polymer ?
#
loop_
_entity_poly.entity_id
_entity_poly.type
_entity_poly.pdbx_seq_one_letter_code
_entity_poly.pdbx_strand_id
1 'polypeptide(L)' 'MQAAAFGGYNNVMNAYKVAQKENYRFFSYGDAMLII' A
#
# COMPACT_ATOMS: atom_id res chain seq x y z
N MET A 1 -7.37 -7.00 3.24
CA MET A 1 -8.37 -7.47 2.25
C MET A 1 -9.07 -6.31 1.53
N GLN A 2 -9.63 -5.31 2.22
CA GLN A 2 -10.32 -4.17 1.59
C GLN A 2 -9.49 -3.40 0.55
N ALA A 3 -8.27 -2.94 0.89
CA ALA A 3 -7.44 -2.20 -0.07
C ALA A 3 -7.13 -3.02 -1.33
N ALA A 4 -6.80 -4.31 -1.18
CA ALA A 4 -6.57 -5.22 -2.29
C ALA A 4 -7.83 -5.55 -3.10
N ALA A 5 -9.02 -5.52 -2.48
CA ALA A 5 -10.29 -5.67 -3.19
C ALA A 5 -10.63 -4.43 -4.00
N PHE A 6 -10.26 -3.23 -3.53
CA PHE A 6 -10.49 -1.96 -4.21
C PHE A 6 -9.46 -1.69 -5.32
N GLY A 7 -8.16 -1.78 -5.00
CA GLY A 7 -7.07 -1.46 -5.92
C GLY A 7 -6.52 -2.66 -6.69
N GLY A 8 -7.08 -3.85 -6.53
CA GLY A 8 -6.56 -5.10 -7.10
C GLY A 8 -5.35 -5.65 -6.33
N TYR A 9 -5.34 -6.96 -6.08
CA TYR A 9 -4.33 -7.61 -5.24
C TYR A 9 -2.90 -7.39 -5.73
N ASN A 10 -2.64 -7.63 -7.02
CA ASN A 10 -1.30 -7.51 -7.59
C ASN A 10 -0.78 -6.06 -7.55
N ASN A 11 -1.64 -5.09 -7.87
CA ASN A 11 -1.26 -3.67 -7.87
C ASN A 11 -0.95 -3.18 -6.46
N VAL A 12 -1.82 -3.46 -5.50
CA VAL A 12 -1.62 -3.07 -4.09
C VAL A 12 -0.39 -3.75 -3.52
N MET A 13 -0.16 -5.03 -3.83
CA MET A 13 1.01 -5.76 -3.33
C MET A 13 2.33 -5.27 -3.95
N ASN A 14 2.32 -4.89 -5.23
CA ASN A 14 3.48 -4.29 -5.87
C ASN A 14 3.79 -2.91 -5.27
N ALA A 15 2.77 -2.07 -5.07
CA ALA A 15 2.93 -0.77 -4.40
C ALA A 15 3.45 -0.93 -2.96
N TYR A 16 2.97 -1.95 -2.23
CA TYR A 16 3.45 -2.26 -0.88
C TYR A 16 4.94 -2.62 -0.87
N LYS A 17 5.41 -3.43 -1.83
CA LYS A 17 6.84 -3.76 -1.97
C LYS A 17 7.70 -2.53 -2.24
N VAL A 18 7.22 -1.61 -3.07
CA VAL A 18 7.92 -0.34 -3.34
C VAL A 18 7.96 0.51 -2.07
N ALA A 19 6.83 0.66 -1.38
CA ALA A 19 6.75 1.41 -0.12
C ALA A 19 7.70 0.85 0.96
N GLN A 20 7.85 -0.48 1.03
CA GLN A 20 8.82 -1.11 1.93
C GLN A 20 10.26 -0.78 1.55
N LYS A 21 10.61 -0.84 0.26
CA LYS A 21 11.96 -0.50 -0.24
C LYS A 21 12.33 0.96 0.04
N GLU A 22 11.35 1.85 -0.10
CA GLU A 22 11.51 3.29 0.12
C GLU A 22 11.33 3.71 1.59
N ASN A 23 11.24 2.76 2.52
CA ASN A 23 11.10 2.99 3.97
C ASN A 23 9.90 3.88 4.37
N TYR A 24 8.76 3.71 3.69
CA TYR A 24 7.51 4.32 4.13
C TYR A 24 7.12 3.80 5.51
N ARG A 25 6.49 4.66 6.30
CA ARG A 25 5.98 4.30 7.63
C ARG A 25 4.63 3.63 7.47
N PHE A 26 4.43 2.52 8.17
CA PHE A 26 3.18 1.76 8.13
C PHE A 26 2.42 1.90 9.45
N PHE A 27 1.20 1.35 9.49
CA PHE A 27 0.32 1.33 10.66
C PHE A 27 -0.32 2.71 10.99
N SER A 28 -0.89 2.85 12.18
CA SER A 28 -1.82 3.93 12.54
C SER A 28 -1.27 5.35 12.41
N TYR A 29 0.05 5.54 12.48
CA TYR A 29 0.73 6.84 12.35
C TYR A 29 1.71 6.87 11.17
N GLY A 30 1.50 5.97 10.22
CA GLY A 30 2.30 5.86 9.02
C GLY A 30 1.90 6.85 7.93
N ASP A 31 2.47 6.62 6.75
CA ASP A 31 2.15 7.33 5.53
C ASP A 31 0.89 6.72 4.88
N ALA A 32 0.28 7.45 3.96
CA ALA A 32 -0.98 7.07 3.32
C ALA A 32 -0.78 6.64 1.85
N MET A 33 -1.66 5.75 1.38
CA MET A 33 -1.75 5.34 -0.03
C MET A 33 -3.07 5.85 -0.61
N LEU A 34 -2.99 6.65 -1.68
CA LEU A 34 -4.15 7.08 -2.46
C LEU A 34 -4.33 6.14 -3.66
N ILE A 35 -5.54 5.58 -3.81
CA ILE A 35 -5.92 4.71 -4.93
C ILE A 35 -7.01 5.43 -5.72
N ILE A 36 -6.79 5.63 -7.04
CA ILE A 36 -7.69 6.32 -7.98
C ILE A 36 -7.96 5.46 -9.21
#